data_AF-A0A534XCL7-F1
#
_entry.id   AF-A0A534XCL7-F1
#
_cell.length_a   1.000
_cell.length_b   1.000
_cell.length_c   1.000
_cell.angle_alpha   90.00
_cell.angle_beta   90.00
_cell.angle_gamma   90.00
#
_symmetry.space_group_name_H-M   'P 1'
#
loop_
_entity.id
_entity.type
_entity.pdbx_description
1 polymer ?
#
loop_
_entity_poly.entity_id
_entity_poly.type
_entity_poly.pdbx_seq_one_letter_code
_entity_poly.pdbx_strand_id
1 'polypeptide(L)'
;MPPPRDICGNCIDDDGNGLTDFEDPACCMQSQAFTMTVTRGLLRPRGATTRLKLKSLLAKAGLADVNPLKQDVFVQIRPAGGADVFCAKAPADKFMKMHGAFKFWDRQHRVASAKGISDIRVQVRPDGSVRFSAVGKRVEFTTPQSGTLQVTVGFRDPATAETGNRCSTQTQAFRTGRQGQLLAP
;
A
#
# COMPACT_ATOMS: atom_id res chain seq x y z
N MET A 1 -15.24 -7.21 27.88
CA MET A 1 -14.93 -5.95 27.17
C MET A 1 -14.74 -6.33 25.71
N PRO A 2 -15.44 -5.75 24.73
CA PRO A 2 -15.09 -5.98 23.33
C PRO A 2 -13.62 -5.56 23.13
N PRO A 3 -12.87 -6.22 22.22
CA PRO A 3 -11.50 -5.83 21.94
C PRO A 3 -11.44 -4.35 21.53
N PRO A 4 -10.32 -3.64 21.78
CA PRO A 4 -10.12 -2.30 21.26
C PRO A 4 -10.41 -2.33 19.75
N ARG A 5 -11.22 -1.39 19.27
CA ARG A 5 -11.48 -1.26 17.84
C ARG A 5 -10.25 -0.61 17.18
N ASP A 6 -9.75 -1.21 16.12
CA ASP A 6 -8.72 -0.60 15.28
C ASP A 6 -9.29 0.66 14.58
N ILE A 7 -8.54 1.77 14.58
CA ILE A 7 -8.93 2.99 13.87
C ILE A 7 -8.24 2.98 12.50
N CYS A 8 -8.95 2.42 11.53
CA CYS A 8 -8.42 2.26 10.20
C CYS A 8 -8.00 3.59 9.54
N GLY A 9 -6.86 3.54 8.87
CA GLY A 9 -6.27 4.62 8.09
C GLY A 9 -5.48 5.64 8.91
N ASN A 10 -5.09 5.31 10.14
CA ASN A 10 -4.19 6.13 10.95
C ASN A 10 -2.73 5.65 10.92
N CYS A 11 -2.45 4.50 10.27
CA CYS A 11 -1.13 3.86 10.20
C CYS A 11 -0.55 3.50 11.58
N ILE A 12 -1.41 3.15 12.53
CA ILE A 12 -1.08 2.74 13.89
C ILE A 12 -1.80 1.43 14.17
N ASP A 13 -1.12 0.50 14.81
CA ASP A 13 -1.74 -0.68 15.43
C ASP A 13 -2.38 -0.22 16.75
N ASP A 14 -3.68 0.08 16.72
CA ASP A 14 -4.41 0.63 17.89
C ASP A 14 -4.83 -0.44 18.89
N ASP A 15 -5.00 -1.69 18.44
CA ASP A 15 -5.46 -2.79 19.28
C ASP A 15 -4.31 -3.67 19.83
N GLY A 16 -3.09 -3.42 19.34
CA GLY A 16 -1.84 -4.06 19.78
C GLY A 16 -1.69 -5.49 19.29
N ASN A 17 -2.41 -5.89 18.24
CA ASN A 17 -2.39 -7.26 17.74
C ASN A 17 -1.24 -7.53 16.74
N GLY A 18 -0.45 -6.51 16.41
CA GLY A 18 0.68 -6.57 15.48
C GLY A 18 0.30 -6.42 14.00
N LEU A 19 -0.95 -6.05 13.71
CA LEU A 19 -1.47 -5.70 12.39
C LEU A 19 -1.81 -4.21 12.39
N THR A 20 -1.64 -3.56 11.24
CA THR A 20 -1.91 -2.12 11.11
C THR A 20 -2.95 -1.92 10.03
N ASP A 21 -3.97 -1.10 10.29
CA ASP A 21 -5.01 -0.71 9.33
C ASP A 21 -5.47 -1.88 8.43
N PHE A 22 -5.20 -1.85 7.12
CA PHE A 22 -5.72 -2.80 6.14
C PHE A 22 -5.10 -4.19 6.21
N GLU A 23 -4.12 -4.40 7.08
CA GLU A 23 -3.64 -5.72 7.44
C GLU A 23 -4.47 -6.34 8.57
N ASP A 24 -5.26 -5.51 9.28
CA ASP A 24 -6.17 -5.90 10.33
C ASP A 24 -7.55 -6.32 9.78
N PRO A 25 -8.11 -7.47 10.21
CA PRO A 25 -9.45 -7.93 9.81
C PRO A 25 -10.60 -6.98 10.17
N ALA A 26 -10.45 -6.12 11.18
CA ALA A 26 -11.42 -5.09 11.55
C ALA A 26 -11.50 -3.98 10.50
N CYS A 27 -10.40 -3.72 9.78
CA CYS A 27 -10.31 -2.68 8.76
C CYS A 27 -10.41 -3.21 7.33
N CYS A 28 -10.00 -4.45 7.10
CA CYS A 28 -10.25 -5.14 5.85
C CYS A 28 -10.72 -6.57 6.10
N MET A 29 -12.03 -6.77 6.02
CA MET A 29 -12.62 -8.10 6.12
C MET A 29 -12.15 -8.99 4.96
N GLN A 30 -12.04 -10.30 5.20
CA GLN A 30 -11.62 -11.27 4.17
C GLN A 30 -12.49 -11.22 2.90
N SER A 31 -13.77 -10.86 3.02
CA SER A 31 -14.70 -10.67 1.89
C SER A 31 -14.37 -9.47 1.00
N GLN A 32 -13.49 -8.57 1.47
CA GLN A 32 -13.04 -7.36 0.79
C GLN A 32 -11.52 -7.36 0.55
N ALA A 33 -10.86 -8.49 0.86
CA ALA A 33 -9.45 -8.74 0.65
C ALA A 33 -9.24 -9.53 -0.64
N PHE A 34 -8.51 -8.94 -1.59
CA PHE A 34 -8.23 -9.54 -2.89
C PHE A 34 -6.76 -9.95 -3.01
N THR A 35 -6.50 -11.09 -3.65
CA THR A 35 -5.13 -11.51 -3.95
C THR A 35 -4.54 -10.60 -5.03
N MET A 36 -3.40 -9.96 -4.72
CA MET A 36 -2.62 -9.22 -5.71
C MET A 36 -1.45 -10.01 -6.27
N THR A 37 -0.90 -9.57 -7.38
CA THR A 37 0.37 -10.09 -7.91
C THR A 37 1.36 -8.94 -7.99
N VAL A 38 2.48 -9.05 -7.26
CA VAL A 38 3.61 -8.13 -7.43
C VAL A 38 4.30 -8.48 -8.75
N THR A 39 4.42 -7.48 -9.62
CA THR A 39 5.04 -7.59 -10.96
C THR A 39 6.32 -6.78 -11.09
N ARG A 40 6.66 -6.02 -10.03
CA ARG A 40 8.00 -5.51 -9.78
C ARG A 40 8.06 -4.99 -8.35
N GLY A 41 8.97 -5.51 -7.54
CA GLY A 41 9.37 -4.89 -6.28
C GLY A 41 10.84 -4.49 -6.32
N LEU A 42 11.16 -3.23 -6.04
CA LEU A 42 12.53 -2.75 -5.82
C LEU A 42 12.56 -1.92 -4.55
N LEU A 43 13.30 -2.40 -3.56
CA LEU A 43 13.66 -1.65 -2.37
C LEU A 43 15.16 -1.44 -2.42
N ARG A 44 15.65 -0.21 -2.45
CA ARG A 44 17.10 0.06 -2.42
C ARG A 44 17.43 0.93 -1.21
N PRO A 45 18.33 0.48 -0.32
CA PRO A 45 18.70 1.26 0.86
C PRO A 45 19.37 2.58 0.46
N ARG A 46 19.04 3.65 1.19
CA ARG A 46 19.54 5.02 1.06
C ARG A 46 19.71 5.62 2.46
N GLY A 47 20.62 5.05 3.25
CA GLY A 47 20.78 5.40 4.67
C GLY A 47 19.53 5.02 5.45
N ALA A 48 18.95 5.97 6.20
CA ALA A 48 17.70 5.80 6.94
C ALA A 48 16.42 5.83 6.07
N THR A 49 16.56 5.88 4.73
CA THR A 49 15.42 5.88 3.80
C THR A 49 15.57 4.76 2.77
N THR A 50 14.46 4.42 2.11
CA THR A 50 14.42 3.40 1.08
C THR A 50 13.93 3.98 -0.23
N ARG A 51 14.61 3.67 -1.33
CA ARG A 51 14.04 3.88 -2.66
C ARG A 51 13.09 2.74 -2.96
N LEU A 52 11.80 3.06 -3.04
CA LEU A 52 10.72 2.14 -3.37
C LEU A 52 10.34 2.26 -4.84
N LYS A 53 10.25 1.12 -5.54
CA LYS A 53 9.42 0.98 -6.73
C LYS A 53 8.61 -0.29 -6.60
N LEU A 54 7.31 -0.12 -6.44
CA LEU A 54 6.35 -1.21 -6.42
C LEU A 54 5.47 -1.11 -7.66
N LYS A 55 5.26 -2.25 -8.32
CA LYS A 55 4.27 -2.43 -9.36
C LYS A 55 3.52 -3.72 -9.06
N SER A 56 2.20 -3.66 -9.09
CA SER A 56 1.35 -4.81 -8.82
C SER A 56 0.09 -4.77 -9.67
N LEU A 57 -0.51 -5.94 -9.80
CA LEU A 57 -1.87 -6.14 -10.26
C LEU A 57 -2.70 -6.48 -9.02
N LEU A 58 -3.49 -5.53 -8.51
CA LEU A 58 -4.14 -5.64 -7.19
C LEU A 58 -5.19 -6.75 -7.14
N ALA A 59 -6.05 -6.81 -8.14
CA ALA A 59 -7.00 -7.90 -8.29
C ALA A 59 -7.22 -8.14 -9.77
N LYS A 60 -7.57 -9.38 -10.12
CA LYS A 60 -8.07 -9.71 -11.46
C LYS A 60 -9.54 -9.30 -11.64
N ALA A 61 -10.32 -9.23 -10.55
CA ALA A 61 -11.70 -8.78 -10.51
C ALA A 61 -12.06 -8.31 -9.07
N GLY A 62 -13.13 -7.52 -8.92
CA GLY A 62 -13.65 -7.09 -7.60
C GLY A 62 -13.17 -5.73 -7.09
N LEU A 63 -12.28 -5.07 -7.84
CA LEU A 63 -11.82 -3.69 -7.58
C LEU A 63 -12.18 -2.73 -8.73
N ALA A 64 -13.15 -3.08 -9.58
CA ALA A 64 -13.48 -2.27 -10.76
C ALA A 64 -14.17 -0.93 -10.40
N ASP A 65 -14.72 -0.85 -9.19
CA ASP A 65 -15.44 0.29 -8.62
C ASP A 65 -14.54 1.24 -7.81
N VAL A 66 -13.26 0.89 -7.59
CA VAL A 66 -12.36 1.76 -6.81
C VAL A 66 -12.14 3.10 -7.50
N ASN A 67 -12.23 4.17 -6.71
CA ASN A 67 -12.06 5.53 -7.20
C ASN A 67 -11.14 6.34 -6.26
N PRO A 68 -9.83 6.40 -6.56
CA PRO A 68 -8.86 7.21 -5.83
C PRO A 68 -9.11 8.72 -5.79
N LEU A 69 -10.12 9.26 -6.49
CA LEU A 69 -10.55 10.66 -6.31
C LEU A 69 -11.52 10.84 -5.14
N LYS A 70 -12.07 9.74 -4.62
CA LYS A 70 -12.97 9.72 -3.46
C LYS A 70 -12.40 8.90 -2.31
N GLN A 71 -11.52 7.95 -2.61
CA GLN A 71 -10.94 7.03 -1.66
C GLN A 71 -9.45 7.35 -1.45
N ASP A 72 -9.04 7.36 -0.20
CA ASP A 72 -7.64 7.41 0.20
C ASP A 72 -6.98 6.07 -0.17
N VAL A 73 -5.75 6.15 -0.66
CA VAL A 73 -4.97 4.97 -1.06
C VAL A 73 -3.85 4.73 -0.07
N PHE A 74 -3.78 3.51 0.44
CA PHE A 74 -2.80 3.10 1.44
C PHE A 74 -1.82 2.09 0.86
N VAL A 75 -0.57 2.18 1.28
CA VAL A 75 0.49 1.21 0.95
C VAL A 75 1.15 0.79 2.24
N GLN A 76 1.10 -0.52 2.51
CA GLN A 76 1.67 -1.13 3.71
C GLN A 76 2.66 -2.22 3.33
N ILE A 77 3.75 -2.32 4.08
CA ILE A 77 4.80 -3.32 3.87
C ILE A 77 5.24 -3.82 5.23
N ARG A 78 5.13 -5.13 5.42
CA ARG A 78 5.62 -5.84 6.60
C ARG A 78 6.52 -7.01 6.22
N PRO A 79 7.58 -7.31 7.01
CA PRO A 79 8.25 -8.59 6.94
C PRO A 79 7.33 -9.72 7.46
N ALA A 80 7.48 -10.91 6.89
CA ALA A 80 6.77 -12.09 7.37
C ALA A 80 7.15 -12.37 8.84
N GLY A 81 6.14 -12.43 9.70
CA GLY A 81 6.32 -12.68 11.14
C GLY A 81 6.87 -11.49 11.95
N GLY A 82 6.94 -10.29 11.37
CA GLY A 82 7.29 -9.06 12.09
C GLY A 82 6.19 -8.00 12.02
N ALA A 83 6.44 -6.88 12.71
CA ALA A 83 5.59 -5.69 12.70
C ALA A 83 5.71 -4.91 11.38
N ASP A 84 4.70 -4.11 11.05
CA ASP A 84 4.73 -3.22 9.88
C ASP A 84 5.98 -2.32 9.92
N VAL A 85 6.69 -2.27 8.78
CA VAL A 85 7.86 -1.39 8.64
C VAL A 85 7.53 -0.14 7.85
N PHE A 86 6.37 -0.09 7.21
CA PHE A 86 5.98 1.03 6.37
C PHE A 86 4.49 1.05 6.10
N CYS A 87 3.79 2.05 6.64
CA CYS A 87 2.42 2.42 6.26
C CYS A 87 2.38 3.86 5.75
N ALA A 88 1.87 4.07 4.53
CA ALA A 88 1.69 5.38 3.94
C ALA A 88 0.29 5.57 3.37
N LYS A 89 -0.24 6.79 3.52
CA LYS A 89 -1.52 7.24 3.00
C LYS A 89 -1.35 8.33 1.96
N ALA A 90 -1.86 8.09 0.76
CA ALA A 90 -2.08 9.10 -0.25
C ALA A 90 -3.56 9.55 -0.22
N PRO A 91 -3.84 10.80 0.19
CA PRO A 91 -5.21 11.29 0.28
C PRO A 91 -5.90 11.43 -1.07
N ALA A 92 -7.22 11.19 -1.12
CA ALA A 92 -8.04 11.25 -2.32
C ALA A 92 -7.99 12.62 -3.02
N ASP A 93 -7.95 13.71 -2.23
CA ASP A 93 -7.89 15.09 -2.72
C ASP A 93 -6.57 15.45 -3.42
N LYS A 94 -5.55 14.58 -3.31
CA LYS A 94 -4.26 14.71 -4.01
C LYS A 94 -4.17 13.88 -5.28
N PHE A 95 -5.19 13.08 -5.60
CA PHE A 95 -5.24 12.35 -6.85
C PHE A 95 -5.83 13.18 -7.98
N MET A 96 -5.38 12.88 -9.20
CA MET A 96 -5.88 13.46 -10.44
C MET A 96 -6.10 12.36 -11.48
N LYS A 97 -7.14 12.51 -12.31
CA LYS A 97 -7.43 11.58 -13.40
C LYS A 97 -6.66 12.00 -14.65
N MET A 98 -5.81 11.11 -15.17
CA MET A 98 -4.97 11.36 -16.34
C MET A 98 -4.88 10.12 -17.23
N HIS A 99 -5.28 10.23 -18.50
CA HIS A 99 -5.22 9.14 -19.51
C HIS A 99 -5.77 7.79 -19.01
N GLY A 100 -6.94 7.80 -18.37
CA GLY A 100 -7.58 6.58 -17.87
C GLY A 100 -6.90 5.94 -16.66
N ALA A 101 -6.06 6.69 -15.95
CA ALA A 101 -5.49 6.30 -14.67
C ALA A 101 -5.66 7.43 -13.64
N PHE A 102 -5.67 7.08 -12.37
CA PHE A 102 -5.57 8.00 -11.26
C PHE A 102 -4.11 8.12 -10.86
N LYS A 103 -3.63 9.35 -10.72
CA LYS A 103 -2.24 9.65 -10.38
C LYS A 103 -2.19 10.54 -9.16
N PHE A 104 -1.25 10.23 -8.28
CA PHE A 104 -0.82 11.07 -7.18
C PHE A 104 0.62 11.48 -7.46
N TRP A 105 0.90 12.78 -7.45
CA TRP A 105 2.24 13.33 -7.68
C TRP A 105 2.65 14.22 -6.52
N ASP A 106 3.64 13.75 -5.76
CA ASP A 106 4.23 14.51 -4.67
C ASP A 106 5.75 14.54 -4.79
N ARG A 107 6.24 15.21 -5.82
CA ARG A 107 7.70 15.31 -6.08
C ARG A 107 8.42 16.16 -5.04
N GLN A 108 7.68 16.98 -4.29
CA GLN A 108 8.21 17.90 -3.28
C GLN A 108 7.99 17.37 -1.85
N HIS A 109 7.40 16.18 -1.69
CA HIS A 109 7.07 15.56 -0.40
C HIS A 109 6.24 16.47 0.51
N ARG A 110 5.25 17.17 -0.05
CA ARG A 110 4.33 18.04 0.71
C ARG A 110 3.31 17.25 1.51
N VAL A 111 3.06 15.99 1.14
CA VAL A 111 2.07 15.13 1.77
C VAL A 111 2.78 14.24 2.78
N ALA A 112 2.85 14.69 4.03
CA ALA A 112 3.52 13.98 5.12
C ALA A 112 3.00 12.54 5.28
N SER A 113 1.69 12.32 5.11
CA SER A 113 1.07 11.00 5.21
C SER A 113 1.56 10.00 4.15
N ALA A 114 2.09 10.47 3.02
CA ALA A 114 2.64 9.61 1.97
C ALA A 114 4.06 9.09 2.29
N LYS A 115 4.67 9.54 3.40
CA LYS A 115 5.96 9.07 3.94
C LYS A 115 7.06 8.92 2.87
N GLY A 116 7.16 9.90 1.97
CA GLY A 116 8.18 9.94 0.91
C GLY A 116 7.85 9.15 -0.38
N ILE A 117 6.62 8.63 -0.52
CA ILE A 117 6.09 8.23 -1.83
C ILE A 117 5.88 9.49 -2.69
N SER A 118 6.42 9.46 -3.90
CA SER A 118 6.41 10.60 -4.82
C SER A 118 5.46 10.45 -6.01
N ASP A 119 5.12 9.21 -6.37
CA ASP A 119 4.21 8.88 -7.46
C ASP A 119 3.40 7.65 -7.08
N ILE A 120 2.08 7.74 -7.17
CA ILE A 120 1.19 6.58 -7.18
C ILE A 120 0.38 6.62 -8.45
N ARG A 121 0.23 5.46 -9.10
CA ARG A 121 -0.65 5.27 -10.25
C ARG A 121 -1.59 4.11 -9.97
N VAL A 122 -2.88 4.38 -10.08
CA VAL A 122 -3.94 3.37 -10.03
C VAL A 122 -4.66 3.39 -11.37
N GLN A 123 -4.68 2.26 -12.07
CA GLN A 123 -5.34 2.14 -13.36
C GLN A 123 -6.31 0.96 -13.32
N VAL A 124 -7.59 1.27 -13.27
CA VAL A 124 -8.67 0.29 -13.45
C VAL A 124 -8.79 0.00 -14.93
N ARG A 125 -8.72 -1.27 -15.31
CA ARG A 125 -8.80 -1.73 -16.70
C ARG A 125 -10.23 -2.17 -17.04
N PRO A 126 -10.57 -2.21 -18.34
CA PRO A 126 -11.90 -2.67 -18.78
C PRO A 126 -12.22 -4.12 -18.36
N ASP A 127 -11.20 -4.96 -18.17
CA ASP A 127 -11.33 -6.34 -17.69
C ASP A 127 -11.59 -6.44 -16.17
N GLY A 128 -11.73 -5.30 -15.47
CA GLY A 128 -11.92 -5.23 -14.03
C GLY A 128 -10.64 -5.38 -13.21
N SER A 129 -9.49 -5.59 -13.86
CA SER A 129 -8.20 -5.68 -13.19
C SER A 129 -7.64 -4.29 -12.85
N VAL A 130 -6.94 -4.18 -11.72
CA VAL A 130 -6.38 -2.89 -11.27
C VAL A 130 -4.87 -2.95 -11.27
N ARG A 131 -4.24 -2.16 -12.14
CA ARG A 131 -2.80 -1.96 -12.14
C ARG A 131 -2.44 -0.87 -11.15
N PHE A 132 -1.51 -1.19 -10.27
CA PHE A 132 -1.01 -0.30 -9.25
C PHE A 132 0.49 -0.08 -9.40
N SER A 133 0.94 1.14 -9.14
CA SER A 133 2.35 1.45 -8.98
C SER A 133 2.54 2.50 -7.91
N ALA A 134 3.53 2.30 -7.04
CA ALA A 134 4.00 3.28 -6.08
C ALA A 134 5.51 3.46 -6.22
N VAL A 135 5.97 4.71 -6.26
CA VAL A 135 7.38 5.05 -6.44
C VAL A 135 7.78 6.17 -5.49
N GLY A 136 8.88 5.96 -4.78
CA GLY A 136 9.51 6.98 -3.94
C GLY A 136 11.03 6.88 -4.00
N LYS A 137 11.72 8.02 -4.03
CA LYS A 137 13.19 8.04 -4.02
C LYS A 137 13.77 7.96 -2.61
N ARG A 138 13.02 8.45 -1.61
CA ARG A 138 13.41 8.57 -0.21
C ARG A 138 12.19 8.29 0.66
N VAL A 139 11.67 7.07 0.57
CA VAL A 139 10.55 6.64 1.41
C VAL A 139 11.06 6.45 2.84
N GLU A 140 10.29 6.91 3.81
CA GLU A 140 10.66 7.02 5.23
C GLU A 140 10.54 5.68 5.95
N PHE A 141 11.32 4.69 5.50
CA PHE A 141 11.57 3.46 6.23
C PHE A 141 12.93 2.89 5.89
N THR A 142 13.52 2.13 6.82
CA THR A 142 14.75 1.39 6.61
C THR A 142 14.45 0.12 5.83
N THR A 143 15.25 -0.17 4.80
CA THR A 143 15.05 -1.38 3.98
C THR A 143 15.19 -2.62 4.89
N PRO A 144 14.17 -3.49 4.98
CA PRO A 144 14.24 -4.69 5.79
C PRO A 144 15.31 -5.66 5.26
N GLN A 145 15.65 -6.68 6.04
CA GLN A 145 16.46 -7.78 5.55
C GLN A 145 15.72 -8.53 4.43
N SER A 146 16.48 -9.20 3.57
CA SER A 146 15.89 -10.06 2.53
C SER A 146 15.05 -11.15 3.14
N GLY A 147 13.96 -11.49 2.47
CA GLY A 147 13.02 -12.49 2.96
C GLY A 147 11.66 -12.29 2.34
N THR A 148 10.67 -12.87 2.98
CA THR A 148 9.28 -12.73 2.56
C THR A 148 8.72 -11.44 3.15
N LEU A 149 8.23 -10.56 2.29
CA LEU A 149 7.51 -9.35 2.69
C LEU A 149 6.06 -9.48 2.26
N GLN A 150 5.13 -9.14 3.14
CA GLN A 150 3.74 -8.93 2.79
C GLN A 150 3.56 -7.46 2.39
N VAL A 151 2.90 -7.28 1.26
CA VAL A 151 2.58 -5.97 0.70
C VAL A 151 1.07 -5.88 0.64
N THR A 152 0.54 -4.81 1.23
CA THR A 152 -0.90 -4.55 1.29
C THR A 152 -1.19 -3.19 0.66
N VAL A 153 -2.24 -3.12 -0.17
CA VAL A 153 -2.74 -1.87 -0.75
C VAL A 153 -4.20 -1.74 -0.40
N GLY A 154 -4.53 -0.67 0.34
CA GLY A 154 -5.89 -0.39 0.80
C GLY A 154 -6.52 0.78 0.07
N PHE A 155 -7.84 0.73 -0.10
CA PHE A 155 -8.69 1.83 -0.53
C PHE A 155 -9.73 2.05 0.56
N ARG A 156 -9.81 3.27 1.08
CA ARG A 156 -10.77 3.65 2.11
C ARG A 156 -11.48 4.93 1.72
N ASP A 157 -12.80 4.90 1.81
CA ASP A 157 -13.60 6.11 1.70
C ASP A 157 -13.69 6.75 3.10
N PRO A 158 -13.16 7.96 3.31
CA PRO A 158 -13.24 8.63 4.61
C PRO A 158 -14.68 8.92 5.06
N ALA A 159 -15.68 8.84 4.16
CA ALA A 159 -17.08 9.14 4.45
C ALA A 159 -17.92 7.92 4.92
N THR A 160 -17.47 6.68 4.72
CA THR A 160 -18.33 5.48 4.93
C THR A 160 -17.93 4.56 6.10
N ALA A 161 -17.09 5.04 7.02
CA ALA A 161 -16.78 4.38 8.31
C ALA A 161 -16.51 2.86 8.19
N GLU A 162 -15.42 2.50 7.51
CA GLU A 162 -14.84 1.15 7.35
C GLU A 162 -15.66 0.11 6.58
N THR A 163 -16.98 0.28 6.47
CA THR A 163 -17.90 -0.69 5.82
C THR A 163 -17.74 -0.84 4.30
N GLY A 164 -16.82 -0.11 3.68
CA GLY A 164 -16.54 -0.17 2.24
C GLY A 164 -15.07 -0.30 1.87
N ASN A 165 -14.19 -0.61 2.84
CA ASN A 165 -12.77 -0.72 2.57
C ASN A 165 -12.49 -1.87 1.60
N ARG A 166 -11.57 -1.64 0.67
CA ARG A 166 -11.09 -2.67 -0.24
C ARG A 166 -9.60 -2.79 -0.04
N CYS A 167 -9.13 -3.99 0.27
CA CYS A 167 -7.70 -4.23 0.34
C CYS A 167 -7.27 -5.30 -0.64
N SER A 168 -6.04 -5.16 -1.09
CA SER A 168 -5.34 -6.19 -1.81
C SER A 168 -4.09 -6.54 -1.03
N THR A 169 -3.80 -7.82 -0.87
CA THR A 169 -2.62 -8.29 -0.15
C THR A 169 -1.89 -9.35 -0.95
N GLN A 170 -0.56 -9.38 -0.83
CA GLN A 170 0.28 -10.44 -1.34
C GLN A 170 1.56 -10.58 -0.52
N THR A 171 1.85 -11.83 -0.19
CA THR A 171 3.11 -12.24 0.41
C THR A 171 4.10 -12.60 -0.69
N GLN A 172 5.22 -11.87 -0.76
CA GLN A 172 6.19 -11.98 -1.84
C GLN A 172 7.61 -12.15 -1.31
N ALA A 173 8.35 -13.11 -1.86
CA ALA A 173 9.76 -13.25 -1.58
C ALA A 173 10.57 -12.16 -2.28
N PHE A 174 11.35 -11.41 -1.50
CA PHE A 174 12.27 -10.38 -1.96
C PHE A 174 13.71 -10.89 -1.82
N ARG A 175 14.41 -10.95 -2.94
CA ARG A 175 15.80 -11.45 -3.02
C ARG A 175 16.79 -10.30 -2.94
N THR A 176 17.92 -10.52 -2.27
CA THR A 176 19.03 -9.57 -2.26
C THR A 176 19.66 -9.48 -3.65
N GLY A 177 19.72 -8.27 -4.19
CA GLY A 177 20.48 -7.90 -5.36
C GLY A 177 21.75 -7.13 -4.99
N ARG A 178 22.33 -6.45 -5.99
CA ARG A 178 23.54 -5.65 -5.80
C ARG A 178 23.33 -4.52 -4.79
N GLN A 179 24.35 -4.23 -3.98
CA GLN A 179 24.34 -3.10 -3.03
C GLN A 179 23.19 -3.16 -2.01
N GLY A 180 22.81 -4.35 -1.56
CA GLY A 180 21.76 -4.54 -0.54
C GLY A 180 20.35 -4.20 -1.01
N GLN A 181 20.13 -4.04 -2.32
CA GLN A 181 18.77 -3.83 -2.84
C GLN A 181 17.95 -5.13 -2.73
N LEU A 182 16.66 -5.02 -2.48
CA LEU A 182 15.72 -6.12 -2.53
C LEU A 182 14.92 -6.07 -3.83
N LEU A 183 14.76 -7.23 -4.46
CA LEU A 183 14.08 -7.42 -5.74
C LEU A 183 12.99 -8.46 -5.62
N ALA A 184 11.81 -8.13 -6.13
CA ALA A 184 10.71 -9.06 -6.37
C ALA A 184 10.26 -9.01 -7.84
N PRO A 185 9.73 -10.13 -8.38
CA PRO A 185 9.28 -10.27 -9.76
C PRO A 185 8.33 -9.17 -10.19
#